data_AF-A0A1H9Y548-F1
#
_entry.id   AF-A0A1H9Y548-F1
#
_cell.length_a   1.000
_cell.length_b   1.000
_cell.length_c   1.000
_cell.angle_alpha   90.00
_cell.angle_beta   90.00
_cell.angle_gamma   90.00
#
_symmetry.space_group_name_H-M   'P 1'
#
loop_
_entity.id
_entity.type
_entity.pdbx_description
1 polymer ?
#
loop_
_entity_poly.entity_id
_entity_poly.type
_entity_poly.pdbx_seq_one_letter_code
_entity_poly.pdbx_strand_id
1 'polypeptide(L)'
;MSSSVNKNDKNCKKFNRYFKIISISFCLMIVISSLYVILKETMVVGYNSRFIETDTKEHLCEEILLEDFNKHSDLAGFHIFQSEIEKKIAFLEEQLDIIKSLETQNLERIRIAEEEKLTTILTHLIKLPEDEYDAKEADNMINRISKIDYVLLEALYHKGVTIHLTNTNVTGLKEFAHLRGKVPRGWEELGKTWDDVVGVGGRNVAAKIGYSNPGTHHDCINLELHEIGHSVDYKVLNYISHQELFENIFQEEAALMFTNPYFFKYPDEYFAESFAYYYFSEETRQQLKEKAPKTYEFMKALPLLMGGNS
;
A
#
# COMPACT_ATOMS: atom_id res chain seq x y z
N MET A 1 43.92 5.17 -73.55
CA MET A 1 43.51 5.68 -72.23
C MET A 1 41.99 5.65 -72.14
N SER A 2 41.39 4.57 -71.61
CA SER A 2 39.97 4.51 -71.22
C SER A 2 39.67 3.10 -70.71
N SER A 3 39.96 2.81 -69.45
CA SER A 3 39.44 1.60 -68.78
C SER A 3 39.49 1.62 -67.25
N SER A 4 40.08 2.65 -66.61
CA SER A 4 40.25 2.67 -65.14
C SER A 4 39.16 3.42 -64.35
N VAL A 5 38.25 4.16 -64.99
CA VAL A 5 37.30 5.04 -64.27
C VAL A 5 36.01 4.33 -63.81
N ASN A 6 35.67 3.14 -64.34
CA ASN A 6 34.35 2.52 -64.08
C ASN A 6 34.34 1.43 -62.98
N LYS A 7 35.49 1.07 -62.40
CA LYS A 7 35.56 0.08 -61.29
C LYS A 7 35.42 0.71 -59.90
N ASN A 8 35.85 1.96 -59.72
CA ASN A 8 35.81 2.62 -58.41
C ASN A 8 34.39 3.07 -57.99
N ASP A 9 33.54 3.50 -58.93
CA ASP A 9 32.17 3.94 -58.61
C ASP A 9 31.21 2.76 -58.29
N LYS A 10 31.43 1.59 -58.92
CA LYS A 10 30.68 0.36 -58.59
C LYS A 10 31.03 -0.20 -57.22
N ASN A 11 32.30 -0.14 -56.81
CA ASN A 11 32.73 -0.58 -55.49
C ASN A 11 32.25 0.36 -54.39
N CYS A 12 32.22 1.68 -54.64
CA CYS A 12 31.71 2.67 -53.69
C CYS A 12 30.20 2.51 -53.43
N LYS A 13 29.39 2.26 -54.48
CA LYS A 13 27.95 1.96 -54.34
C LYS A 13 27.68 0.62 -53.64
N LYS A 14 28.53 -0.38 -53.85
CA LYS A 14 28.44 -1.67 -53.14
C LYS A 14 28.74 -1.50 -51.65
N PHE A 15 29.80 -0.75 -51.31
CA PHE A 15 30.22 -0.48 -49.94
C PHE A 15 29.16 0.30 -49.15
N ASN A 16 28.57 1.33 -49.77
CA ASN A 16 27.51 2.14 -49.14
C ASN A 16 26.20 1.34 -48.94
N ARG A 17 25.94 0.33 -49.80
CA ARG A 17 24.85 -0.64 -49.59
C ARG A 17 25.13 -1.55 -48.39
N TYR A 18 26.33 -2.13 -48.29
CA TYR A 18 26.71 -2.96 -47.15
C TYR A 18 26.64 -2.18 -45.83
N PHE A 19 27.08 -0.93 -45.81
CA PHE A 19 27.05 -0.10 -44.60
C PHE A 19 25.63 0.22 -44.13
N LYS A 20 24.71 0.53 -45.05
CA LYS A 20 23.28 0.73 -44.73
C LYS A 20 22.62 -0.55 -44.19
N ILE A 21 22.96 -1.70 -44.76
CA ILE A 21 22.38 -2.99 -44.36
C ILE A 21 22.88 -3.41 -42.96
N ILE A 22 24.17 -3.23 -42.69
CA ILE A 22 24.75 -3.47 -41.35
C ILE A 22 24.11 -2.55 -40.31
N SER A 23 23.92 -1.26 -40.65
CA SER A 23 23.30 -0.30 -39.73
C SER A 23 21.85 -0.66 -39.38
N ILE A 24 21.07 -1.19 -40.34
CA ILE A 24 19.67 -1.61 -40.10
C ILE A 24 19.62 -2.91 -39.29
N SER A 25 20.47 -3.90 -39.60
CA SER A 25 20.58 -5.13 -38.78
C SER A 25 20.99 -4.84 -37.35
N PHE A 26 21.89 -3.89 -37.13
CA PHE A 26 22.31 -3.49 -35.79
C PHE A 26 21.20 -2.78 -35.02
N CYS A 27 20.42 -1.92 -35.67
CA CYS A 27 19.22 -1.34 -35.07
C CYS A 27 18.16 -2.41 -34.74
N LEU A 28 17.98 -3.40 -35.61
CA LEU A 28 17.00 -4.47 -35.40
C LEU A 28 17.39 -5.38 -34.23
N MET A 29 18.67 -5.74 -34.14
CA MET A 29 19.26 -6.43 -32.99
C MET A 29 18.97 -5.67 -31.70
N ILE A 30 19.23 -4.36 -31.66
CA ILE A 30 18.97 -3.54 -30.47
C ILE A 30 17.48 -3.55 -30.09
N VAL A 31 16.58 -3.43 -31.06
CA VAL A 31 15.12 -3.45 -30.82
C VAL A 31 14.68 -4.81 -30.29
N ILE A 32 15.14 -5.91 -30.89
CA ILE A 32 14.81 -7.27 -30.46
C ILE A 32 15.36 -7.56 -29.05
N SER A 33 16.60 -7.19 -28.77
CA SER A 33 17.20 -7.34 -27.44
C SER A 33 16.45 -6.49 -26.41
N SER A 34 16.01 -5.28 -26.77
CA SER A 34 15.23 -4.41 -25.87
C SER A 34 13.84 -4.98 -25.58
N LEU A 35 13.15 -5.50 -26.60
CA LEU A 35 11.86 -6.19 -26.44
C LEU A 35 12.00 -7.47 -25.60
N TYR A 36 13.11 -8.20 -25.77
CA TYR A 36 13.38 -9.41 -24.98
C TYR A 36 13.62 -9.10 -23.50
N VAL A 37 14.36 -8.03 -23.18
CA VAL A 37 14.53 -7.56 -21.79
C VAL A 37 13.18 -7.17 -21.17
N ILE A 38 12.36 -6.42 -21.90
CA ILE A 38 11.01 -6.01 -21.44
C ILE A 38 10.10 -7.23 -21.21
N LEU A 39 10.12 -8.22 -22.12
CA LEU A 39 9.36 -9.46 -21.97
C LEU A 39 9.85 -10.31 -20.78
N LYS A 40 11.17 -10.34 -20.55
CA LYS A 40 11.74 -11.07 -19.42
C LYS A 40 11.37 -10.43 -18.08
N GLU A 41 11.42 -9.11 -17.98
CA GLU A 41 11.05 -8.39 -16.74
C GLU A 41 9.54 -8.50 -16.46
N THR A 42 8.69 -8.41 -17.48
CA THR A 42 7.22 -8.56 -17.34
C THR A 42 6.80 -10.00 -16.99
N MET A 43 7.47 -11.03 -17.53
CA MET A 43 7.18 -12.43 -17.17
C MET A 43 7.68 -12.82 -15.77
N VAL A 44 8.75 -12.19 -15.27
CA VAL A 44 9.27 -12.44 -13.91
C VAL A 44 8.35 -11.87 -12.82
N VAL A 45 7.60 -10.80 -13.11
CA VAL A 45 6.67 -10.18 -12.15
C VAL A 45 5.32 -10.91 -12.08
N GLY A 46 4.99 -11.76 -13.06
CA GLY A 46 3.69 -12.42 -13.18
C GLY A 46 3.60 -13.90 -12.77
N TYR A 47 4.71 -14.60 -12.53
CA TYR A 47 4.66 -16.06 -12.29
C TYR A 47 5.65 -16.55 -11.22
N ASN A 48 5.11 -17.00 -10.10
CA ASN A 48 5.85 -17.80 -9.13
C ASN A 48 6.06 -19.24 -9.66
N SER A 49 7.29 -19.53 -10.08
CA SER A 49 7.92 -20.85 -10.22
C SER A 49 7.28 -21.93 -11.12
N ARG A 50 7.87 -22.15 -12.31
CA ARG A 50 8.48 -23.44 -12.73
C ARG A 50 8.93 -23.37 -14.20
N PHE A 51 10.22 -23.65 -14.40
CA PHE A 51 10.86 -24.10 -15.65
C PHE A 51 10.61 -23.27 -16.92
N ILE A 52 11.57 -22.40 -17.25
CA ILE A 52 12.04 -22.24 -18.63
C ILE A 52 13.56 -22.03 -18.58
N GLU A 53 14.33 -23.03 -19.04
CA GLU A 53 15.76 -22.89 -19.32
C GLU A 53 15.98 -21.77 -20.35
N THR A 54 16.77 -20.77 -19.99
CA THR A 54 16.96 -19.54 -20.77
C THR A 54 18.16 -19.57 -21.74
N ASP A 55 18.91 -20.66 -21.82
CA ASP A 55 20.16 -20.72 -22.63
C ASP A 55 19.95 -21.12 -24.10
N THR A 56 18.73 -21.49 -24.51
CA THR A 56 18.47 -22.03 -25.87
C THR A 56 17.84 -21.06 -26.86
N LYS A 57 17.51 -19.82 -26.47
CA LYS A 57 16.74 -18.89 -27.33
C LYS A 57 17.54 -17.76 -27.98
N GLU A 58 18.67 -17.33 -27.42
CA GLU A 58 19.54 -16.33 -28.08
C GLU A 58 20.12 -16.88 -29.39
N HIS A 59 20.49 -18.17 -29.42
CA HIS A 59 20.99 -18.83 -30.61
C HIS A 59 19.95 -18.93 -31.75
N LEU A 60 18.66 -19.03 -31.39
CA LEU A 60 17.57 -19.20 -32.36
C LEU A 60 17.26 -17.90 -33.14
N CYS A 61 17.41 -16.74 -32.51
CA CYS A 61 17.19 -15.45 -33.17
C CYS A 61 18.34 -15.08 -34.14
N GLU A 62 19.59 -15.40 -33.79
CA GLU A 62 20.74 -15.15 -34.66
C GLU A 62 20.76 -16.09 -35.88
N GLU A 63 20.45 -17.39 -35.71
CA GLU A 63 20.42 -18.35 -36.83
C GLU A 63 19.32 -18.05 -37.85
N ILE A 64 18.10 -17.69 -37.39
CA ILE A 64 16.98 -17.37 -38.29
C ILE A 64 17.26 -16.10 -39.11
N LEU A 65 17.92 -15.09 -38.53
CA LEU A 65 18.25 -13.85 -39.25
C LEU A 65 19.39 -14.04 -40.27
N LEU A 66 20.33 -14.96 -40.02
CA LEU A 66 21.46 -15.25 -40.92
C LEU A 66 21.10 -16.19 -42.08
N GLU A 67 20.20 -17.16 -41.89
CA GLU A 67 19.76 -18.05 -42.97
C GLU A 67 18.88 -17.35 -44.00
N ASP A 68 17.97 -16.47 -43.58
CA ASP A 68 17.08 -15.74 -44.50
C ASP A 68 17.81 -14.62 -45.26
N PHE A 69 18.84 -14.00 -44.65
CA PHE A 69 19.66 -12.99 -45.31
C PHE A 69 20.43 -13.53 -46.52
N ASN A 70 20.90 -14.78 -46.46
CA ASN A 70 21.65 -15.41 -47.55
C ASN A 70 20.77 -15.81 -48.76
N LYS A 71 19.44 -15.97 -48.57
CA LYS A 71 18.49 -16.26 -49.65
C LYS A 71 18.10 -15.03 -50.48
N HIS A 72 18.34 -13.82 -49.97
CA HIS A 72 17.79 -12.57 -50.49
C HIS A 72 18.87 -11.55 -50.90
N SER A 73 19.90 -12.02 -51.62
CA SER A 73 21.08 -11.22 -52.01
C SER A 73 20.86 -10.18 -53.12
N ASP A 74 19.65 -10.08 -53.68
CA ASP A 74 19.25 -9.05 -54.64
C ASP A 74 18.32 -8.00 -54.02
N LEU A 75 18.09 -6.89 -54.74
CA LEU A 75 17.33 -5.76 -54.21
C LEU A 75 15.86 -6.12 -53.91
N ALA A 76 15.30 -7.08 -54.65
CA ALA A 76 13.93 -7.53 -54.48
C ALA A 76 13.78 -8.39 -53.22
N GLY A 77 14.74 -9.29 -52.96
CA GLY A 77 14.80 -10.07 -51.73
C GLY A 77 14.91 -9.21 -50.47
N PHE A 78 15.68 -8.12 -50.51
CA PHE A 78 15.78 -7.19 -49.38
C PHE A 78 14.43 -6.51 -49.06
N HIS A 79 13.66 -6.13 -50.08
CA HIS A 79 12.32 -5.55 -49.87
C HIS A 79 11.33 -6.55 -49.27
N ILE A 80 11.42 -7.84 -49.65
CA ILE A 80 10.61 -8.91 -49.06
C ILE A 80 10.97 -9.11 -47.59
N PHE A 81 12.26 -9.24 -47.30
CA PHE A 81 12.77 -9.39 -45.93
C PHE A 81 12.38 -8.20 -45.02
N GLN A 82 12.49 -6.97 -45.52
CA GLN A 82 12.04 -5.79 -44.79
C GLN A 82 10.54 -5.82 -44.50
N SER A 83 9.71 -6.22 -45.47
CA SER A 83 8.26 -6.35 -45.28
C SER A 83 7.90 -7.42 -44.25
N GLU A 84 8.63 -8.54 -44.20
CA GLU A 84 8.41 -9.59 -43.20
C GLU A 84 8.80 -9.12 -41.79
N ILE A 85 9.88 -8.35 -41.65
CA ILE A 85 10.28 -7.73 -40.40
C ILE A 85 9.20 -6.75 -39.92
N GLU A 86 8.73 -5.86 -40.80
CA GLU A 86 7.69 -4.86 -40.46
C GLU A 86 6.42 -5.54 -39.96
N LYS A 87 6.02 -6.68 -40.57
CA LYS A 87 4.88 -7.49 -40.09
C LYS A 87 5.14 -8.10 -38.71
N LYS A 88 6.35 -8.61 -38.45
CA LYS A 88 6.72 -9.16 -37.14
C LYS A 88 6.75 -8.07 -36.07
N ILE A 89 7.26 -6.88 -36.37
CA ILE A 89 7.24 -5.73 -35.45
C ILE A 89 5.80 -5.33 -35.14
N ALA A 90 4.95 -5.14 -36.16
CA ALA A 90 3.54 -4.78 -35.94
C ALA A 90 2.80 -5.83 -35.08
N PHE A 91 3.07 -7.13 -35.31
CA PHE A 91 2.53 -8.19 -34.47
C PHE A 91 3.02 -8.09 -33.01
N LEU A 92 4.31 -7.83 -32.79
CA LEU A 92 4.86 -7.68 -31.44
C LEU A 92 4.32 -6.43 -30.72
N GLU A 93 4.13 -5.32 -31.43
CA GLU A 93 3.50 -4.11 -30.90
C GLU A 93 2.05 -4.38 -30.47
N GLU A 94 1.28 -5.12 -31.28
CA GLU A 94 -0.07 -5.57 -30.92
C GLU A 94 -0.07 -6.46 -29.67
N GLN A 95 0.85 -7.42 -29.58
CA GLN A 95 0.97 -8.26 -28.37
C GLN A 95 1.34 -7.43 -27.13
N LEU A 96 2.21 -6.44 -27.26
CA LEU A 96 2.60 -5.56 -26.16
C LEU A 96 1.42 -4.73 -25.64
N ASP A 97 0.56 -4.23 -26.54
CA ASP A 97 -0.63 -3.48 -26.15
C ASP A 97 -1.65 -4.37 -25.43
N ILE A 98 -1.81 -5.63 -25.84
CA ILE A 98 -2.64 -6.62 -25.14
C ILE A 98 -2.12 -6.85 -23.72
N ILE A 99 -0.80 -7.05 -23.55
CA ILE A 99 -0.18 -7.29 -22.23
C ILE A 99 -0.45 -6.10 -21.28
N LYS A 100 -0.21 -4.87 -21.73
CA LYS A 100 -0.48 -3.66 -20.92
C LYS A 100 -1.95 -3.54 -20.51
N SER A 101 -2.86 -3.90 -21.42
CA SER A 101 -4.29 -3.90 -21.13
C SER A 101 -4.64 -4.92 -20.03
N LEU A 102 -4.08 -6.13 -20.12
CA LEU A 102 -4.28 -7.18 -19.11
C LEU A 102 -3.70 -6.81 -17.75
N GLU A 103 -2.51 -6.20 -17.71
CA GLU A 103 -1.90 -5.71 -16.46
C GLU A 103 -2.80 -4.68 -15.78
N THR A 104 -3.33 -3.72 -16.54
CA THR A 104 -4.24 -2.69 -16.03
C THR A 104 -5.52 -3.32 -15.46
N GLN A 105 -6.10 -4.29 -16.17
CA GLN A 105 -7.30 -5.00 -15.70
C GLN A 105 -7.03 -5.82 -14.44
N ASN A 106 -5.86 -6.46 -14.34
CA ASN A 106 -5.49 -7.24 -13.16
C ASN A 106 -5.29 -6.35 -11.93
N LEU A 107 -4.64 -5.20 -12.08
CA LEU A 107 -4.48 -4.22 -10.99
C LEU A 107 -5.83 -3.72 -10.48
N GLU A 108 -6.78 -3.42 -11.38
CA GLU A 108 -8.11 -2.99 -10.99
C GLU A 108 -8.89 -4.09 -10.27
N ARG A 109 -8.78 -5.36 -10.70
CA ARG A 109 -9.39 -6.49 -9.99
C ARG A 109 -8.85 -6.68 -8.59
N ILE A 110 -7.53 -6.53 -8.40
CA ILE A 110 -6.89 -6.60 -7.08
C ILE A 110 -7.41 -5.47 -6.20
N ARG A 111 -7.45 -4.24 -6.72
CA ARG A 111 -7.96 -3.07 -5.99
C ARG A 111 -9.41 -3.27 -5.52
N ILE A 112 -10.29 -3.76 -6.40
CA ILE A 112 -11.69 -4.04 -6.06
C ILE A 112 -11.77 -5.12 -4.97
N ALA A 113 -11.00 -6.20 -5.09
CA ALA A 113 -11.00 -7.26 -4.08
C ALA A 113 -10.50 -6.78 -2.71
N GLU A 114 -9.49 -5.91 -2.67
CA GLU A 114 -8.99 -5.29 -1.43
C GLU A 114 -10.02 -4.36 -0.79
N GLU A 115 -10.69 -3.54 -1.62
CA GLU A 115 -11.76 -2.64 -1.18
C GLU A 115 -12.95 -3.44 -0.61
N GLU A 116 -13.40 -4.48 -1.30
CA GLU A 116 -14.46 -5.39 -0.82
C GLU A 116 -14.08 -6.06 0.51
N LYS A 117 -12.82 -6.49 0.65
CA LYS A 117 -12.30 -7.09 1.89
C LYS A 117 -12.33 -6.09 3.05
N LEU A 118 -11.92 -4.84 2.81
CA LEU A 118 -11.94 -3.76 3.80
C LEU A 118 -13.37 -3.37 4.19
N THR A 119 -14.27 -3.19 3.22
CA THR A 119 -15.68 -2.91 3.51
C THR A 119 -16.30 -4.03 4.33
N THR A 120 -16.02 -5.29 3.97
CA THR A 120 -16.52 -6.44 4.71
C THR A 120 -16.04 -6.42 6.16
N ILE A 121 -14.75 -6.20 6.43
CA ILE A 121 -14.28 -6.22 7.83
C ILE A 121 -14.86 -5.04 8.64
N LEU A 122 -14.97 -3.86 8.05
CA LEU A 122 -15.52 -2.67 8.72
C LEU A 122 -17.00 -2.85 9.07
N THR A 123 -17.80 -3.45 8.18
CA THR A 123 -19.23 -3.73 8.47
C THR A 123 -19.45 -4.73 9.62
N HIS A 124 -18.48 -5.61 9.88
CA HIS A 124 -18.54 -6.52 11.03
C HIS A 124 -18.03 -5.89 12.32
N LEU A 125 -17.01 -5.03 12.23
CA LEU A 125 -16.42 -4.34 13.37
C LEU A 125 -17.31 -3.22 13.90
N ILE A 126 -17.90 -2.43 13.00
CA ILE A 126 -18.56 -1.17 13.33
C ILE A 126 -20.06 -1.39 13.51
N LYS A 127 -20.57 -0.93 14.65
CA LYS A 127 -22.00 -0.89 14.98
C LYS A 127 -22.44 0.57 15.01
N LEU A 128 -23.43 0.88 14.18
CA LEU A 128 -24.08 2.19 14.13
C LEU A 128 -25.32 2.20 15.03
N PRO A 129 -25.83 3.38 15.42
CA PRO A 129 -27.06 3.49 16.19
C PRO A 129 -28.27 2.94 15.42
N GLU A 130 -29.24 2.36 16.13
CA GLU A 130 -30.53 1.95 15.54
C GLU A 130 -31.45 3.15 15.27
N ASP A 131 -31.34 4.20 16.09
CA ASP A 131 -32.06 5.46 15.94
C ASP A 131 -31.39 6.40 14.91
N GLU A 132 -32.03 7.51 14.56
CA GLU A 132 -31.46 8.54 13.67
C GLU A 132 -30.12 9.10 14.21
N TYR A 133 -29.12 9.22 13.34
CA TYR A 133 -27.80 9.77 13.64
C TYR A 133 -27.29 10.61 12.46
N ASP A 134 -26.23 11.40 12.69
CA ASP A 134 -25.55 12.11 11.60
C ASP A 134 -24.78 11.11 10.73
N ALA A 135 -25.43 10.65 9.65
CA ALA A 135 -24.86 9.66 8.75
C ALA A 135 -23.59 10.16 8.06
N LYS A 136 -23.52 11.45 7.72
CA LYS A 136 -22.35 12.03 7.07
C LYS A 136 -21.15 12.01 8.01
N GLU A 137 -21.35 12.34 9.28
CA GLU A 137 -20.24 12.29 10.24
C GLU A 137 -19.85 10.85 10.60
N ALA A 138 -20.81 9.93 10.70
CA ALA A 138 -20.50 8.51 10.85
C ALA A 138 -19.64 7.99 9.69
N ASP A 139 -19.96 8.34 8.45
CA ASP A 139 -19.14 7.99 7.27
C ASP A 139 -17.74 8.60 7.36
N ASN A 140 -17.61 9.85 7.83
CA ASN A 140 -16.30 10.46 8.06
C ASN A 140 -15.48 9.71 9.11
N MET A 141 -16.09 9.26 10.20
CA MET A 141 -15.44 8.43 11.22
C MET A 141 -14.99 7.09 10.63
N ILE A 142 -15.87 6.40 9.88
CA ILE A 142 -15.54 5.14 9.20
C ILE A 142 -14.36 5.33 8.24
N ASN A 143 -14.35 6.42 7.46
CA ASN A 143 -13.26 6.76 6.55
C ASN A 143 -11.92 7.07 7.26
N ARG A 144 -11.95 7.51 8.52
CA ARG A 144 -10.72 7.65 9.33
C ARG A 144 -10.26 6.30 9.85
N ILE A 145 -11.18 5.47 10.33
CA ILE A 145 -10.91 4.10 10.81
C ILE A 145 -10.35 3.23 9.68
N SER A 146 -10.86 3.39 8.45
CA SER A 146 -10.43 2.62 7.28
C SER A 146 -8.97 2.85 6.87
N LYS A 147 -8.30 3.86 7.44
CA LYS A 147 -6.86 4.12 7.24
C LYS A 147 -5.96 3.22 8.08
N ILE A 148 -6.51 2.55 9.10
CA ILE A 148 -5.78 1.58 9.92
C ILE A 148 -5.39 0.39 9.04
N ASP A 149 -4.18 -0.14 9.25
CA ASP A 149 -3.71 -1.31 8.51
C ASP A 149 -4.69 -2.47 8.62
N TYR A 150 -5.04 -3.07 7.48
CA TYR A 150 -6.06 -4.12 7.38
C TYR A 150 -5.83 -5.26 8.39
N VAL A 151 -4.58 -5.69 8.58
CA VAL A 151 -4.21 -6.78 9.50
C VAL A 151 -4.60 -6.46 10.95
N LEU A 152 -4.52 -5.19 11.37
CA LEU A 152 -4.93 -4.79 12.71
C LEU A 152 -6.46 -4.79 12.85
N LEU A 153 -7.18 -4.32 11.83
CA LEU A 153 -8.65 -4.39 11.78
C LEU A 153 -9.13 -5.86 11.82
N GLU A 154 -8.52 -6.73 11.00
CA GLU A 154 -8.80 -8.17 10.99
C GLU A 154 -8.51 -8.81 12.36
N ALA A 155 -7.39 -8.44 13.00
CA ALA A 155 -7.06 -8.92 14.34
C ALA A 155 -8.08 -8.47 15.40
N LEU A 156 -8.52 -7.21 15.38
CA LEU A 156 -9.58 -6.73 16.28
C LEU A 156 -10.86 -7.55 16.13
N TYR A 157 -11.26 -7.83 14.89
CA TYR A 157 -12.44 -8.64 14.59
C TYR A 157 -12.31 -10.06 15.15
N HIS A 158 -11.17 -10.72 14.91
CA HIS A 158 -10.91 -12.06 15.43
C HIS A 158 -10.79 -12.11 16.97
N LYS A 159 -10.42 -11.00 17.60
CA LYS A 159 -10.43 -10.85 19.07
C LYS A 159 -11.82 -10.52 19.64
N GLY A 160 -12.84 -10.41 18.78
CA GLY A 160 -14.23 -10.14 19.16
C GLY A 160 -14.47 -8.71 19.62
N VAL A 161 -13.62 -7.76 19.20
CA VAL A 161 -13.81 -6.34 19.50
C VAL A 161 -14.93 -5.79 18.62
N THR A 162 -15.81 -4.97 19.19
CA THR A 162 -16.79 -4.18 18.43
C THR A 162 -16.57 -2.70 18.64
N ILE A 163 -16.78 -1.91 17.59
CA ILE A 163 -16.63 -0.45 17.56
C ILE A 163 -18.02 0.18 17.45
N HIS A 164 -18.47 0.81 18.52
CA HIS A 164 -19.78 1.46 18.58
C HIS A 164 -19.64 2.94 18.25
N LEU A 165 -20.14 3.36 17.08
CA LEU A 165 -20.35 4.78 16.82
C LEU A 165 -21.74 5.12 17.39
N THR A 166 -21.79 6.04 18.35
CA THR A 166 -23.00 6.24 19.18
C THR A 166 -23.48 7.70 19.20
N ASN A 167 -24.78 7.89 19.39
CA ASN A 167 -25.39 9.20 19.66
C ASN A 167 -25.28 9.61 21.15
N THR A 168 -24.98 8.66 22.03
CA THR A 168 -24.96 8.88 23.48
C THR A 168 -23.53 8.99 24.00
N ASN A 169 -23.37 9.49 25.22
CA ASN A 169 -22.15 9.25 25.97
C ASN A 169 -22.02 7.75 26.29
N VAL A 170 -20.84 7.32 26.75
CA VAL A 170 -20.48 5.90 26.92
C VAL A 170 -21.52 5.12 27.72
N THR A 171 -22.00 5.65 28.86
CA THR A 171 -22.95 4.96 29.76
C THR A 171 -24.40 4.89 29.24
N GLY A 172 -24.68 5.52 28.09
CA GLY A 172 -25.94 5.33 27.37
C GLY A 172 -26.01 3.99 26.64
N LEU A 173 -24.87 3.37 26.34
CA LEU A 173 -24.79 2.04 25.76
C LEU A 173 -25.00 0.97 26.84
N LYS A 174 -25.82 -0.04 26.52
CA LYS A 174 -26.17 -1.13 27.45
C LYS A 174 -24.93 -1.84 28.02
N GLU A 175 -23.91 -2.04 27.21
CA GLU A 175 -22.66 -2.71 27.61
C GLU A 175 -21.83 -1.91 28.61
N PHE A 176 -21.93 -0.57 28.59
CA PHE A 176 -21.20 0.32 29.49
C PHE A 176 -22.08 0.94 30.60
N ALA A 177 -23.37 0.60 30.66
CA ALA A 177 -24.30 1.13 31.68
C ALA A 177 -23.83 0.84 33.13
N HIS A 178 -23.02 -0.19 33.33
CA HIS A 178 -22.40 -0.53 34.62
C HIS A 178 -21.38 0.52 35.12
N LEU A 179 -21.01 1.50 34.30
CA LEU A 179 -20.11 2.61 34.64
C LEU A 179 -20.85 3.86 35.12
N ARG A 180 -22.19 3.89 35.02
CA ARG A 180 -23.01 5.06 35.42
C ARG A 180 -22.69 5.53 36.84
N GLY A 181 -22.47 6.83 36.99
CA GLY A 181 -22.13 7.50 38.25
C GLY A 181 -20.73 7.18 38.79
N LYS A 182 -19.91 6.37 38.11
CA LYS A 182 -18.53 6.08 38.52
C LYS A 182 -17.58 7.13 37.97
N VAL A 183 -16.54 7.45 38.73
CA VAL A 183 -15.51 8.41 38.32
C VAL A 183 -14.40 7.68 37.54
N PRO A 184 -14.02 8.15 36.33
CA PRO A 184 -12.86 7.63 35.61
C PRO A 184 -11.54 7.91 36.35
N ARG A 185 -10.51 7.10 36.07
CA ARG A 185 -9.16 7.32 36.59
C ARG A 185 -8.67 8.72 36.18
N GLY A 186 -8.19 9.51 37.14
CA GLY A 186 -7.65 10.86 36.88
C GLY A 186 -8.71 11.97 36.83
N TRP A 187 -9.99 11.65 37.07
CA TRP A 187 -11.11 12.61 37.08
C TRP A 187 -11.68 12.85 38.48
N GLU A 188 -10.99 12.36 39.53
CA GLU A 188 -11.46 12.35 40.92
C GLU A 188 -11.83 13.74 41.45
N GLU A 189 -11.19 14.80 40.93
CA GLU A 189 -11.40 16.19 41.37
C GLU A 189 -12.22 17.04 40.40
N LEU A 190 -12.69 16.47 39.28
CA LEU A 190 -13.35 17.23 38.21
C LEU A 190 -14.87 17.34 38.37
N GLY A 191 -15.46 16.60 39.32
CA GLY A 191 -16.92 16.51 39.49
C GLY A 191 -17.65 15.87 38.30
N LYS A 192 -16.91 15.16 37.44
CA LYS A 192 -17.41 14.45 36.27
C LYS A 192 -17.37 12.94 36.48
N THR A 193 -18.15 12.21 35.70
CA THR A 193 -18.25 10.75 35.77
C THR A 193 -18.14 10.12 34.38
N TRP A 194 -18.15 8.80 34.30
CA TRP A 194 -18.30 8.06 33.03
C TRP A 194 -19.56 8.46 32.25
N ASP A 195 -20.55 9.09 32.90
CA ASP A 195 -21.72 9.64 32.21
C ASP A 195 -21.38 10.83 31.30
N ASP A 196 -20.24 11.48 31.52
CA ASP A 196 -19.76 12.63 30.75
C ASP A 196 -18.75 12.24 29.66
N VAL A 197 -18.32 10.98 29.63
CA VAL A 197 -17.27 10.49 28.75
C VAL A 197 -17.84 10.16 27.37
N VAL A 198 -17.20 10.70 26.32
CA VAL A 198 -17.64 10.59 24.93
C VAL A 198 -16.98 9.45 24.15
N GLY A 199 -15.95 8.81 24.70
CA GLY A 199 -15.33 7.62 24.12
C GLY A 199 -14.68 6.70 25.15
N VAL A 200 -14.54 5.42 24.82
CA VAL A 200 -13.84 4.43 25.64
C VAL A 200 -13.28 3.32 24.75
N GLY A 201 -12.06 2.88 25.05
CA GLY A 201 -11.37 1.79 24.39
C GLY A 201 -10.94 0.68 25.36
N GLY A 202 -10.45 -0.43 24.81
CA GLY A 202 -9.96 -1.59 25.55
C GLY A 202 -10.66 -2.87 25.11
N ARG A 203 -11.77 -3.26 25.77
CA ARG A 203 -12.49 -4.50 25.39
C ARG A 203 -13.32 -4.32 24.13
N ASN A 204 -14.14 -3.29 24.15
CA ASN A 204 -14.92 -2.78 23.04
C ASN A 204 -14.60 -1.29 22.93
N VAL A 205 -14.84 -0.73 21.75
CA VAL A 205 -14.73 0.70 21.52
C VAL A 205 -16.12 1.32 21.52
N ALA A 206 -16.27 2.47 22.15
CA ALA A 206 -17.35 3.39 21.86
C ALA A 206 -16.77 4.77 21.55
N ALA A 207 -17.30 5.43 20.54
CA ALA A 207 -16.96 6.80 20.18
C ALA A 207 -18.23 7.54 19.76
N LYS A 208 -18.46 8.71 20.34
CA LYS A 208 -19.65 9.51 20.06
C LYS A 208 -19.54 10.22 18.71
N ILE A 209 -20.56 10.07 17.88
CA ILE A 209 -20.64 10.71 16.56
C ILE A 209 -20.61 12.23 16.74
N GLY A 210 -19.74 12.92 15.99
CA GLY A 210 -19.54 14.37 16.05
C GLY A 210 -18.53 14.84 17.10
N TYR A 211 -17.92 13.93 17.86
CA TYR A 211 -16.93 14.24 18.90
C TYR A 211 -15.53 13.71 18.52
N SER A 212 -15.20 13.66 17.24
CA SER A 212 -13.90 13.12 16.81
C SER A 212 -12.73 14.07 17.10
N ASN A 213 -12.94 15.39 16.99
CA ASN A 213 -11.87 16.38 17.08
C ASN A 213 -11.60 16.78 18.55
N PRO A 214 -10.34 17.14 18.89
CA PRO A 214 -10.01 17.63 20.23
C PRO A 214 -10.85 18.85 20.60
N GLY A 215 -11.18 18.96 21.88
CA GLY A 215 -12.03 20.06 22.36
C GLY A 215 -12.42 19.92 23.82
N THR A 216 -13.58 20.41 24.19
CA THR A 216 -14.02 20.52 25.59
C THR A 216 -14.32 19.19 26.28
N HIS A 217 -14.31 18.07 25.54
CA HIS A 217 -14.71 16.75 26.02
C HIS A 217 -13.57 15.74 26.11
N HIS A 218 -12.53 15.90 25.30
CA HIS A 218 -11.29 15.11 25.31
C HIS A 218 -10.17 15.89 24.61
N ASP A 219 -8.93 15.54 24.95
CA ASP A 219 -7.73 16.20 24.41
C ASP A 219 -7.07 15.43 23.26
N CYS A 220 -7.57 14.23 22.93
CA CYS A 220 -7.01 13.37 21.88
C CYS A 220 -7.18 14.00 20.49
N ILE A 221 -6.17 13.83 19.62
CA ILE A 221 -6.16 14.36 18.25
C ILE A 221 -7.31 13.81 17.40
N ASN A 222 -7.71 12.57 17.67
CA ASN A 222 -8.89 11.95 17.10
C ASN A 222 -9.46 10.91 18.06
N LEU A 223 -10.73 11.06 18.47
CA LEU A 223 -11.37 10.21 19.47
C LEU A 223 -11.38 8.74 19.06
N GLU A 224 -12.01 8.40 17.93
CA GLU A 224 -12.19 7.00 17.54
C GLU A 224 -10.86 6.27 17.30
N LEU A 225 -9.86 6.93 16.72
CA LEU A 225 -8.54 6.31 16.52
C LEU A 225 -7.81 6.10 17.86
N HIS A 226 -7.93 7.04 18.80
CA HIS A 226 -7.36 6.90 20.14
C HIS A 226 -7.98 5.69 20.88
N GLU A 227 -9.31 5.60 20.91
CA GLU A 227 -9.99 4.49 21.59
C GLU A 227 -9.75 3.12 20.91
N ILE A 228 -9.58 3.11 19.58
CA ILE A 228 -9.14 1.91 18.86
C ILE A 228 -7.69 1.56 19.24
N GLY A 229 -6.81 2.55 19.41
CA GLY A 229 -5.45 2.37 19.89
C GLY A 229 -5.39 1.58 21.20
N HIS A 230 -6.21 1.96 22.20
CA HIS A 230 -6.35 1.20 23.45
C HIS A 230 -6.77 -0.25 23.24
N SER A 231 -7.66 -0.50 22.28
CA SER A 231 -8.13 -1.85 21.97
C SER A 231 -7.07 -2.68 21.24
N VAL A 232 -6.29 -2.07 20.34
CA VAL A 232 -5.14 -2.72 19.68
C VAL A 232 -4.09 -3.09 20.72
N ASP A 233 -3.70 -2.14 21.58
CA ASP A 233 -2.74 -2.38 22.67
C ASP A 233 -3.15 -3.58 23.52
N TYR A 234 -4.35 -3.54 24.07
CA TYR A 234 -4.83 -4.57 24.98
C TYR A 234 -5.16 -5.89 24.28
N LYS A 235 -6.06 -5.88 23.30
CA LYS A 235 -6.66 -7.12 22.76
C LYS A 235 -5.82 -7.80 21.70
N VAL A 236 -5.13 -7.02 20.89
CA VAL A 236 -4.36 -7.54 19.77
C VAL A 236 -2.93 -7.82 20.21
N LEU A 237 -2.32 -6.88 20.95
CA LEU A 237 -0.89 -6.91 21.27
C LEU A 237 -0.58 -7.27 22.73
N ASN A 238 -1.60 -7.63 23.51
CA ASN A 238 -1.47 -8.09 24.89
C ASN A 238 -0.74 -7.09 25.80
N TYR A 239 -1.26 -5.85 25.84
CA TYR A 239 -0.71 -4.73 26.61
C TYR A 239 0.75 -4.45 26.25
N ILE A 240 1.02 -4.28 24.97
CA ILE A 240 2.37 -4.00 24.48
C ILE A 240 2.93 -2.68 25.03
N SER A 241 2.05 -1.74 25.37
CA SER A 241 2.41 -0.47 26.01
C SER A 241 3.13 -0.64 27.35
N HIS A 242 2.93 -1.77 28.03
CA HIS A 242 3.54 -2.12 29.31
C HIS A 242 4.64 -3.19 29.18
N GLN A 243 5.09 -3.48 27.97
CA GLN A 243 6.23 -4.37 27.74
C GLN A 243 7.51 -3.55 27.65
N GLU A 244 8.61 -4.14 28.14
CA GLU A 244 9.92 -3.48 28.28
C GLU A 244 10.35 -2.71 27.02
N LEU A 245 10.11 -3.28 25.83
CA LEU A 245 10.44 -2.63 24.57
C LEU A 245 9.75 -1.28 24.39
N PHE A 246 8.43 -1.21 24.60
CA PHE A 246 7.68 0.04 24.43
C PHE A 246 7.84 0.97 25.62
N GLU A 247 7.99 0.44 26.85
CA GLU A 247 8.27 1.26 28.04
C GLU A 247 9.56 2.07 27.87
N ASN A 248 10.61 1.46 27.32
CA ASN A 248 11.85 2.17 27.01
C ASN A 248 11.64 3.32 26.01
N ILE A 249 10.86 3.08 24.95
CA ILE A 249 10.51 4.13 23.96
C ILE A 249 9.71 5.25 24.64
N PHE A 250 8.71 4.90 25.44
CA PHE A 250 7.88 5.84 26.20
C PHE A 250 8.71 6.76 27.09
N GLN A 251 9.66 6.21 27.87
CA GLN A 251 10.51 7.00 28.77
C GLN A 251 11.39 8.01 28.02
N GLU A 252 11.79 7.69 26.79
CA GLU A 252 12.63 8.55 25.97
C GLU A 252 11.84 9.64 25.23
N GLU A 253 10.66 9.33 24.71
CA GLU A 253 10.00 10.16 23.70
C GLU A 253 8.67 10.78 24.13
N ALA A 254 8.00 10.28 25.17
CA ALA A 254 6.64 10.73 25.48
C ALA A 254 6.55 12.21 25.84
N ALA A 255 7.49 12.70 26.66
CA ALA A 255 7.56 14.11 27.04
C ALA A 255 8.06 15.03 25.91
N LEU A 256 8.66 14.47 24.85
CA LEU A 256 9.05 15.21 23.64
C LEU A 256 7.87 15.36 22.68
N MET A 257 7.01 14.34 22.63
CA MET A 257 5.87 14.29 21.73
C MET A 257 4.71 15.17 22.22
N PHE A 258 4.36 15.06 23.51
CA PHE A 258 3.14 15.66 24.06
C PHE A 258 3.42 16.64 25.19
N THR A 259 2.65 17.72 25.23
CA THR A 259 2.69 18.71 26.33
C THR A 259 1.63 18.44 27.39
N ASN A 260 0.59 17.67 27.08
CA ASN A 260 -0.41 17.24 28.05
C ASN A 260 0.18 16.11 28.92
N PRO A 261 0.32 16.31 30.25
CA PRO A 261 0.86 15.29 31.14
C PRO A 261 0.11 13.98 31.14
N TYR A 262 -1.16 13.97 30.74
CA TYR A 262 -1.92 12.73 30.62
C TYR A 262 -1.26 11.73 29.67
N PHE A 263 -0.80 12.19 28.50
CA PHE A 263 -0.21 11.34 27.46
C PHE A 263 1.26 10.96 27.70
N PHE A 264 1.96 11.59 28.65
CA PHE A 264 3.34 11.22 28.99
C PHE A 264 3.52 10.71 30.42
N LYS A 265 2.44 10.52 31.17
CA LYS A 265 2.44 9.84 32.47
C LYS A 265 2.05 8.37 32.40
N TYR A 266 1.24 8.01 31.40
CA TYR A 266 0.65 6.67 31.28
C TYR A 266 1.06 6.05 29.93
N PRO A 267 1.79 4.92 29.92
CA PRO A 267 2.26 4.29 28.68
C PRO A 267 1.13 3.87 27.73
N ASP A 268 0.00 3.41 28.27
CA ASP A 268 -1.22 3.05 27.55
C ASP A 268 -1.80 4.26 26.81
N GLU A 269 -1.88 5.41 27.48
CA GLU A 269 -2.36 6.66 26.86
C GLU A 269 -1.38 7.21 25.82
N TYR A 270 -0.07 7.08 26.08
CA TYR A 270 0.96 7.44 25.11
C TYR A 270 0.86 6.60 23.84
N PHE A 271 0.67 5.29 23.99
CA PHE A 271 0.50 4.37 22.89
C PHE A 271 -0.74 4.73 22.07
N ALA A 272 -1.90 4.87 22.73
CA ALA A 272 -3.17 5.16 22.07
C ALA A 272 -3.15 6.48 21.31
N GLU A 273 -2.59 7.53 21.91
CA GLU A 273 -2.48 8.83 21.24
C GLU A 273 -1.46 8.80 20.10
N SER A 274 -0.32 8.14 20.28
CA SER A 274 0.67 7.98 19.21
C SER A 274 0.12 7.15 18.04
N PHE A 275 -0.71 6.15 18.31
CA PHE A 275 -1.45 5.38 17.31
C PHE A 275 -2.40 6.28 16.52
N ALA A 276 -3.16 7.13 17.21
CA ALA A 276 -4.04 8.11 16.55
C ALA A 276 -3.25 9.07 15.65
N TYR A 277 -2.13 9.62 16.11
CA TYR A 277 -1.24 10.45 15.30
C TYR A 277 -0.72 9.73 14.06
N TYR A 278 -0.39 8.44 14.17
CA TYR A 278 0.13 7.68 13.03
C TYR A 278 -0.93 7.47 11.93
N TYR A 279 -2.20 7.21 12.29
CA TYR A 279 -3.26 6.88 11.33
C TYR A 279 -4.15 8.06 10.92
N PHE A 280 -4.14 9.19 11.63
CA PHE A 280 -5.07 10.29 11.36
C PHE A 280 -4.80 11.02 10.04
N SER A 281 -3.56 11.52 9.85
CA SER A 281 -3.15 12.26 8.65
C SER A 281 -1.65 12.13 8.38
N GLU A 282 -1.23 12.47 7.15
CA GLU A 282 0.21 12.54 6.82
C GLU A 282 0.94 13.57 7.68
N GLU A 283 0.30 14.71 7.96
CA GLU A 283 0.87 15.77 8.80
C GLU A 283 1.13 15.29 10.23
N THR A 284 0.13 14.67 10.88
CA THR A 284 0.27 14.16 12.25
C THR A 284 1.27 13.01 12.34
N ARG A 285 1.29 12.14 11.33
CA ARG A 285 2.30 11.09 11.18
C ARG A 285 3.71 11.65 11.04
N GLN A 286 3.88 12.73 10.29
CA GLN A 286 5.17 13.40 10.14
C GLN A 286 5.61 14.07 11.45
N GLN A 287 4.69 14.69 12.19
CA GLN A 287 4.98 15.22 13.53
C GLN A 287 5.46 14.12 14.49
N LEU A 288 4.81 12.94 14.47
CA LEU A 288 5.24 11.78 15.25
C LEU A 288 6.66 11.35 14.87
N LYS A 289 6.96 11.27 13.57
CA LYS A 289 8.30 10.94 13.06
C LYS A 289 9.38 11.91 13.51
N GLU A 290 9.08 13.20 13.54
CA GLU A 290 10.05 14.25 13.89
C GLU A 290 10.32 14.32 15.39
N LYS A 291 9.27 14.19 16.22
CA LYS A 291 9.37 14.37 17.68
C LYS A 291 9.62 13.07 18.45
N ALA A 292 9.15 11.95 17.92
CA ALA A 292 9.23 10.63 18.53
C ALA A 292 9.56 9.56 17.47
N PRO A 293 10.76 9.62 16.85
CA PRO A 293 11.14 8.75 15.75
C PRO A 293 11.13 7.26 16.10
N LYS A 294 11.47 6.85 17.33
CA LYS A 294 11.41 5.45 17.75
C LYS A 294 9.96 4.97 17.84
N THR A 295 9.07 5.82 18.35
CA THR A 295 7.64 5.56 18.41
C THR A 295 7.05 5.48 17.01
N TYR A 296 7.45 6.35 16.09
CA TYR A 296 7.05 6.27 14.69
C TYR A 296 7.45 4.93 14.05
N GLU A 297 8.71 4.51 14.20
CA GLU A 297 9.17 3.22 13.64
C GLU A 297 8.46 2.03 14.32
N PHE A 298 8.15 2.14 15.62
CA PHE A 298 7.37 1.15 16.33
C PHE A 298 5.94 1.03 15.76
N MET A 299 5.25 2.15 15.57
CA MET A 299 3.89 2.18 14.99
C MET A 299 3.87 1.60 13.58
N LYS A 300 4.86 1.94 12.77
CA LYS A 300 5.05 1.41 11.42
C LYS A 300 5.29 -0.11 11.40
N ALA A 301 5.93 -0.66 12.44
CA ALA A 301 6.21 -2.08 12.55
C ALA A 301 5.03 -2.90 13.09
N LEU A 302 3.98 -2.28 13.66
CA LEU A 302 2.85 -2.99 14.26
C LEU A 302 2.22 -4.09 13.38
N PRO A 303 1.96 -3.85 12.07
CA PRO A 303 1.38 -4.90 11.22
C PRO A 303 2.28 -6.12 11.06
N LEU A 304 3.60 -5.93 11.16
CA LEU A 304 4.59 -7.00 11.01
C LEU A 304 4.70 -7.87 12.26
N LEU A 305 4.43 -7.31 13.44
CA LEU A 305 4.41 -8.06 14.71
C LEU A 305 3.32 -9.14 14.73
N MET A 306 2.28 -8.97 13.90
CA MET A 306 1.17 -9.91 13.76
C MET A 306 1.38 -10.97 12.66
N GLY A 307 2.23 -10.69 11.67
CA GLY A 307 2.47 -11.56 10.50
C GLY A 307 3.38 -12.77 10.73
N GLY A 308 3.84 -13.02 11.96
CA GLY A 308 4.74 -14.12 12.30
C GLY A 308 4.08 -15.47 12.59
N ASN A 309 2.75 -15.57 12.55
CA ASN A 309 1.98 -16.77 12.91
C ASN A 309 0.90 -17.12 11.87
N SER A 310 1.24 -17.14 10.58
CA SER A 310 0.40 -17.71 9.52
C SER A 310 1.10 -18.87 8.83
#